data_AF-A0A1H7YBG7-F1
#
_entry.id   AF-A0A1H7YBG7-F1
#
_cell.length_a   1.000
_cell.length_b   1.000
_cell.length_c   1.000
_cell.angle_alpha   90.00
_cell.angle_beta   90.00
_cell.angle_gamma   90.00
#
_symmetry.space_group_name_H-M   'P 1'
#
loop_
_entity.id
_entity.type
_entity.pdbx_description
1 polymer ?
#
loop_
_entity_poly.entity_id
_entity_poly.type
_entity_poly.pdbx_seq_one_letter_code
_entity_poly.pdbx_strand_id
1 'polypeptide(L)' 'MNPWPFVIGAYGVTLGGAGVLALLSYLAMVRAEK' A
#
# COMPACT_ATOMS: atom_id res chain seq x y z
N MET A 1 21.09 17.76 9.03
CA MET A 1 20.41 16.45 9.22
C MET A 1 20.00 15.94 7.84
N ASN A 2 20.28 14.68 7.49
CA ASN A 2 19.96 14.13 6.17
C ASN A 2 18.49 13.64 6.12
N PRO A 3 17.60 14.24 5.30
CA PRO A 3 16.18 13.86 5.27
C PRO A 3 15.89 12.56 4.50
N TRP A 4 16.84 12.08 3.68
CA TRP A 4 16.62 10.95 2.77
C TRP A 4 16.08 9.66 3.40
N PRO A 5 16.52 9.23 4.61
CA PRO A 5 15.98 8.03 5.26
C PRO A 5 14.47 8.13 5.56
N PHE A 6 14.00 9.32 5.99
CA PHE A 6 12.58 9.55 6.25
C PHE A 6 11.76 9.47 4.95
N VAL A 7 12.25 10.11 3.89
CA VAL A 7 11.57 10.13 2.58
C VAL A 7 11.40 8.72 2.04
N ILE A 8 12.46 7.90 2.08
CA ILE A 8 12.41 6.50 1.64
C ILE A 8 11.41 5.70 2.48
N GLY A 9 11.43 5.88 3.80
CA GLY A 9 10.47 5.24 4.70
C GLY A 9 9.02 5.62 4.38
N ALA A 10 8.75 6.90 4.16
CA ALA A 10 7.43 7.40 3.79
C ALA A 10 6.94 6.78 2.48
N TYR A 11 7.76 6.77 1.42
CA TYR A 11 7.40 6.13 0.15
C TYR A 11 7.14 4.63 0.31
N GLY A 12 7.97 3.92 1.07
CA GLY A 12 7.77 2.50 1.35
C GLY A 12 6.43 2.21 2.03
N VAL A 13 6.10 3.00 3.07
CA VAL A 13 4.82 2.86 3.79
C VAL A 13 3.63 3.22 2.90
N THR A 14 3.70 4.32 2.15
CA THR A 14 2.60 4.75 1.28
C THR A 14 2.34 3.77 0.15
N LEU A 15 3.38 3.36 -0.58
CA LEU A 15 3.23 2.42 -1.69
C LEU A 15 2.85 1.02 -1.20
N GLY A 16 3.46 0.55 -0.12
CA GLY A 16 3.13 -0.73 0.49
C GLY A 16 1.68 -0.76 1.00
N GLY A 17 1.27 0.27 1.75
CA GLY A 17 -0.10 0.39 2.25
C GLY A 17 -1.14 0.48 1.14
N ALA A 18 -0.89 1.29 0.11
CA ALA A 18 -1.76 1.40 -1.06
C ALA A 18 -1.86 0.05 -1.82
N GLY A 19 -0.73 -0.64 -2.01
CA GLY A 19 -0.71 -1.95 -2.66
C GLY A 19 -1.50 -3.01 -1.89
N VAL A 20 -1.33 -3.06 -0.56
CA VAL A 20 -2.09 -3.98 0.31
C VAL A 20 -3.58 -3.67 0.27
N LEU A 21 -3.97 -2.39 0.39
CA LEU A 21 -5.37 -1.98 0.34
C LEU A 21 -6.01 -2.31 -1.01
N ALA A 22 -5.32 -2.03 -2.12
CA ALA A 22 -5.80 -2.36 -3.45
C ALA A 22 -6.00 -3.88 -3.61
N LEU A 23 -5.04 -4.69 -3.16
CA LEU A 23 -5.13 -6.15 -3.25
C LEU A 23 -6.30 -6.69 -2.41
N LEU A 24 -6.44 -6.23 -1.16
CA LEU A 24 -7.55 -6.66 -0.30
C LEU A 24 -8.91 -6.25 -0.88
N SER A 25 -9.01 -5.03 -1.43
CA SER A 25 -10.22 -4.55 -2.10
C SER A 25 -10.58 -5.42 -3.31
N TYR A 26 -9.58 -5.75 -4.13
CA TYR A 26 -9.76 -6.64 -5.28
C TYR A 26 -10.25 -8.04 -4.85
N LEU A 27 -9.61 -8.65 -3.85
CA LEU A 27 -10.02 -9.96 -3.33
C LEU A 27 -11.44 -9.94 -2.76
N ALA A 28 -11.82 -8.84 -2.09
CA ALA A 28 -13.16 -8.66 -1.57
C ALA A 28 -14.20 -8.56 -2.70
N MET A 29 -13.93 -7.78 -3.76
CA MET A 29 -14.81 -7.69 -4.94
C MET A 29 -14.99 -9.05 -5.62
N VAL A 30 -13.89 -9.74 -5.93
CA VAL A 30 -13.92 -11.08 -6.57
C VAL A 30 -14.72 -12.09 -5.73
N ARG A 31 -14.66 -11.98 -4.40
CA ARG A 31 -15.44 -12.84 -3.51
C ARG A 31 -16.92 -12.49 -3.46
N ALA A 32 -17.28 -11.20 -3.62
CA ALA A 32 -18.66 -10.76 -3.63
C ALA A 32 -19.38 -11.06 -4.97
N GLU A 33 -18.62 -11.12 -6.07
CA GLU A 33 -19.13 -11.44 -7.41
C GLU A 33 -19.31 -12.95 -7.66
N LYS A 34 -18.73 -13.81 -6.82
CA LYS A 34 -18.92 -15.27 -6.84
C LYS A 34 -20.05 -15.71 -5.91
#